data_AF-A0A9E3MBY6-F1
#
_entry.id   AF-A0A9E3MBY6-F1
#
_cell.length_a   1.000
_cell.length_b   1.000
_cell.length_c   1.000
_cell.angle_alpha   90.00
_cell.angle_beta   90.00
_cell.angle_gamma   90.00
#
_symmetry.space_group_name_H-M   'P 1'
#
loop_
_entity.id
_entity.type
_entity.pdbx_description
1 polymer ?
#
loop_
_entity_poly.entity_id
_entity_poly.type
_entity_poly.pdbx_seq_one_letter_code
_entity_poly.pdbx_strand_id
1 'polypeptide(L)'
;MDRTSVALDGVDVDGWIYLTGAAGSWSSARDGTSGTNKNDSDGFDENGVRVFYPASKTTTIHRSFFYFMLNNIPAGASIVSCSLEITCNSTGDSDLCIQQGTQSNTLVLGDYDAFTGPVFDTLIATTDFGRETFTFNSFGRNYIESVFGSSTACKLCLRNYQYDFLNVAPIPGYSTFKAGIDYVDHVTVAWRPILNVTYEV
;
A
#
# COMPACT_ATOMS: atom_id res chain seq x y z
N MET A 1 4.76 32.70 3.29
CA MET A 1 5.48 31.50 3.77
C MET A 1 6.09 30.86 2.55
N ASP A 2 7.35 30.45 2.65
CA ASP A 2 8.07 29.82 1.53
C ASP A 2 7.65 28.35 1.44
N ARG A 3 7.36 27.89 0.23
CA ARG A 3 6.96 26.51 -0.05
C ARG A 3 8.16 25.70 -0.52
N THR A 4 8.33 24.51 0.04
CA THR A 4 9.36 23.55 -0.37
C THR A 4 8.70 22.25 -0.82
N SER A 5 9.14 21.71 -1.96
CA SER A 5 8.70 20.41 -2.47
C SER A 5 9.86 19.42 -2.43
N VAL A 6 9.60 18.21 -1.98
CA VAL A 6 10.55 17.10 -1.93
C VAL A 6 9.92 15.83 -2.52
N ALA A 7 10.70 15.08 -3.28
CA ALA A 7 10.38 13.74 -3.74
C ALA A 7 11.24 12.75 -2.95
N LEU A 8 10.61 11.73 -2.38
CA LEU A 8 11.24 10.78 -1.48
C LEU A 8 11.09 9.38 -2.06
N ASP A 9 12.21 8.71 -2.28
CA ASP A 9 12.22 7.30 -2.67
C ASP A 9 11.82 6.42 -1.49
N GLY A 10 11.29 5.23 -1.79
CA GLY A 10 11.12 4.17 -0.79
C GLY A 10 12.45 3.79 -0.13
N VAL A 11 12.39 3.15 1.04
CA VAL A 11 13.57 2.56 1.70
C VAL A 11 13.51 1.03 1.71
N ASP A 12 14.68 0.38 1.75
CA ASP A 12 15.04 -1.04 1.49
C ASP A 12 14.22 -2.16 2.20
N VAL A 13 12.91 -2.02 2.38
CA VAL A 13 12.01 -2.98 3.04
C VAL A 13 10.57 -2.94 2.51
N ASP A 14 10.28 -2.22 1.42
CA ASP A 14 8.96 -2.28 0.77
C ASP A 14 8.65 -3.71 0.33
N GLY A 15 7.37 -4.07 0.30
CA GLY A 15 7.03 -5.41 -0.10
C GLY A 15 5.56 -5.78 0.09
N TRP A 16 5.31 -7.07 0.17
CA TRP A 16 3.95 -7.61 0.27
C TRP A 16 3.86 -8.74 1.27
N ILE A 17 2.65 -8.93 1.80
CA ILE A 17 2.27 -10.10 2.59
C ILE A 17 0.99 -10.66 2.00
N TYR A 18 0.90 -11.98 1.88
CA TYR A 18 -0.39 -12.63 1.61
C TYR A 18 -0.80 -13.58 2.71
N LEU A 19 -2.11 -13.74 2.85
CA LEU A 19 -2.72 -14.79 3.66
C LEU A 19 -3.62 -15.65 2.79
N THR A 20 -3.43 -16.96 2.88
CA THR A 20 -4.36 -17.96 2.37
C THR A 20 -5.23 -18.47 3.52
N GLY A 21 -6.51 -18.13 3.49
CA GLY A 21 -7.50 -18.54 4.48
C GLY A 21 -8.00 -19.97 4.28
N ALA A 22 -8.85 -20.43 5.18
CA ALA A 22 -9.59 -21.69 5.06
C ALA A 22 -10.51 -21.69 3.82
N ALA A 23 -10.72 -22.87 3.24
CA ALA A 23 -11.57 -23.04 2.07
C ALA A 23 -13.00 -22.53 2.32
N GLY A 24 -13.53 -21.75 1.37
CA GLY A 24 -14.87 -21.17 1.46
C GLY A 24 -15.05 -20.08 2.51
N SER A 25 -13.99 -19.66 3.21
CA SER A 25 -14.07 -18.62 4.25
C SER A 25 -13.34 -17.35 3.81
N TRP A 26 -14.13 -16.33 3.45
CA TRP A 26 -13.63 -14.98 3.18
C TRP A 26 -12.93 -14.39 4.42
N SER A 27 -13.60 -14.42 5.57
CA SER A 27 -13.10 -13.85 6.82
C SER A 27 -11.80 -14.48 7.27
N SER A 28 -11.58 -15.78 7.05
CA SER A 28 -10.31 -16.42 7.44
C SER A 28 -9.08 -15.90 6.68
N ALA A 29 -9.26 -15.36 5.48
CA ALA A 29 -8.19 -14.68 4.76
C ALA A 29 -8.17 -13.18 5.08
N ARG A 30 -9.33 -12.53 5.17
CA ARG A 30 -9.43 -11.07 5.35
C ARG A 30 -9.03 -10.63 6.76
N ASP A 31 -9.50 -11.35 7.78
CA ASP A 31 -9.40 -11.00 9.21
C ASP A 31 -8.26 -11.75 9.92
N GLY A 32 -7.41 -12.47 9.18
CA GLY A 32 -6.26 -13.11 9.80
C GLY A 32 -5.27 -12.07 10.31
N THR A 33 -4.52 -12.41 11.35
CA THR A 33 -3.56 -11.51 12.00
C THR A 33 -2.10 -11.82 11.65
N SER A 34 -1.87 -12.87 10.85
CA SER A 34 -0.56 -13.27 10.36
C SER A 34 -0.68 -13.78 8.93
N GLY A 35 0.25 -13.36 8.08
CA GLY A 35 0.37 -13.84 6.71
C GLY A 35 0.83 -15.29 6.63
N THR A 36 0.58 -15.90 5.47
CA THR A 36 1.15 -17.18 5.06
C THR A 36 2.58 -17.01 4.55
N ASN A 37 2.84 -15.95 3.78
CA ASN A 37 4.17 -15.64 3.26
C ASN A 37 4.31 -14.12 3.06
N LYS A 38 5.54 -13.66 2.92
CA LYS A 38 5.90 -12.27 2.62
C LYS A 38 7.08 -12.21 1.65
N ASN A 39 7.25 -11.07 1.00
CA ASN A 39 8.50 -10.68 0.37
C ASN A 39 8.76 -9.21 0.71
N ASP A 40 9.95 -8.91 1.21
CA ASP A 40 10.42 -7.58 1.63
C ASP A 40 11.67 -7.13 0.87
N SER A 41 11.93 -7.79 -0.26
CA SER A 41 13.00 -7.43 -1.19
C SER A 41 12.59 -7.66 -2.65
N ASP A 42 11.30 -7.52 -2.95
CA ASP A 42 10.78 -7.75 -4.30
C ASP A 42 10.94 -6.50 -5.16
N GLY A 43 11.26 -6.65 -6.43
CA GLY A 43 11.24 -5.54 -7.37
C GLY A 43 9.84 -5.28 -7.91
N PHE A 44 9.09 -6.34 -8.18
CA PHE A 44 7.77 -6.31 -8.78
C PHE A 44 7.01 -7.59 -8.42
N ASP A 45 5.77 -7.45 -7.95
CA ASP A 45 4.88 -8.60 -7.77
C ASP A 45 3.57 -8.37 -8.53
N GLU A 46 3.25 -9.30 -9.43
CA GLU A 46 2.01 -9.27 -10.23
C GLU A 46 0.73 -9.44 -9.39
N ASN A 47 0.86 -9.76 -8.11
CA ASN A 47 -0.21 -9.93 -7.14
C ASN A 47 -0.03 -8.99 -5.94
N GLY A 48 0.72 -7.89 -6.06
CA GLY A 48 1.08 -7.02 -4.93
C GLY A 48 -0.13 -6.62 -4.08
N VAL A 49 -1.23 -6.28 -4.75
CA VAL A 49 -2.56 -6.26 -4.14
C VAL A 49 -3.44 -7.27 -4.87
N ARG A 50 -4.07 -8.19 -4.13
CA ARG A 50 -4.88 -9.24 -4.74
C ARG A 50 -6.01 -9.70 -3.84
N VAL A 51 -7.13 -10.03 -4.47
CA VAL A 51 -8.23 -10.79 -3.89
C VAL A 51 -8.53 -11.97 -4.81
N PHE A 52 -8.39 -13.18 -4.28
CA PHE A 52 -8.71 -14.43 -4.97
C PHE A 52 -9.72 -15.23 -4.15
N TYR A 53 -10.93 -15.39 -4.68
CA TYR A 53 -12.04 -16.05 -3.98
C TYR A 53 -12.70 -17.16 -4.84
N PRO A 54 -12.02 -18.31 -4.99
CA PRO A 54 -12.54 -19.45 -5.74
C PRO A 54 -13.64 -20.19 -4.96
N ALA A 55 -14.66 -20.72 -5.65
CA ALA A 55 -15.80 -21.38 -5.02
C ALA A 55 -15.47 -22.65 -4.19
N SER A 56 -14.37 -23.33 -4.52
CA SER A 56 -14.00 -24.63 -3.91
C SER A 56 -12.57 -24.68 -3.37
N LYS A 57 -11.87 -23.54 -3.34
CA LYS A 57 -10.48 -23.48 -2.85
C LYS A 57 -10.33 -22.42 -1.77
N THR A 58 -9.13 -22.29 -1.28
CA THR A 58 -8.74 -21.31 -0.27
C THR A 58 -8.76 -19.91 -0.83
N THR A 59 -9.35 -18.99 -0.07
CA THR A 59 -9.31 -17.55 -0.34
C THR A 59 -7.89 -17.05 -0.13
N THR A 60 -7.37 -16.20 -1.02
CA THR A 60 -6.06 -15.54 -0.83
C THR A 60 -6.20 -14.04 -0.98
N ILE A 61 -5.63 -13.29 -0.04
CA ILE A 61 -5.55 -11.83 -0.08
C ILE A 61 -4.10 -11.41 0.05
N HIS A 62 -3.65 -10.51 -0.83
CA HIS A 62 -2.34 -9.86 -0.79
C HIS A 62 -2.50 -8.38 -0.45
N ARG A 63 -1.57 -7.86 0.34
CA ARG A 63 -1.48 -6.45 0.72
C ARG A 63 -0.04 -5.99 0.52
N SER A 64 0.14 -4.78 0.02
CA SER A 64 1.45 -4.16 -0.15
C SER A 64 1.73 -3.18 0.98
N PHE A 65 3.01 -3.03 1.34
CA PHE A 65 3.49 -2.18 2.40
C PHE A 65 4.68 -1.36 1.90
N PHE A 66 4.67 -0.06 2.22
CA PHE A 66 5.68 0.89 1.76
C PHE A 66 6.25 1.69 2.93
N TYR A 67 7.51 2.12 2.78
CA TYR A 67 8.31 2.81 3.77
C TYR A 67 9.00 4.03 3.17
N PHE A 68 8.85 5.20 3.80
CA PHE A 68 9.49 6.44 3.35
C PHE A 68 10.13 7.18 4.51
N MET A 69 11.36 7.67 4.31
CA MET A 69 12.04 8.48 5.33
C MET A 69 11.71 9.96 5.16
N LEU A 70 11.26 10.59 6.25
CA LEU A 70 10.83 12.01 6.29
C LEU A 70 11.71 12.86 7.23
N ASN A 71 12.89 12.35 7.60
CA ASN A 71 13.83 13.02 8.49
C ASN A 71 14.45 14.30 7.90
N ASN A 72 14.35 14.48 6.57
CA ASN A 72 14.80 15.68 5.87
C ASN A 72 13.76 16.81 5.85
N ILE A 73 12.51 16.55 6.26
CA ILE A 73 11.48 17.57 6.43
C ILE A 73 11.51 18.04 7.88
N PRO A 74 11.66 19.35 8.18
CA PRO A 74 11.72 19.84 9.55
C PRO A 74 10.46 19.49 10.36
N ALA A 75 10.65 19.08 11.61
CA ALA A 75 9.54 18.97 12.55
C ALA A 75 8.87 20.35 12.74
N GLY A 76 7.53 20.38 12.73
CA GLY A 76 6.75 21.61 12.82
C GLY A 76 6.46 22.30 11.49
N ALA A 77 6.99 21.81 10.37
CA ALA A 77 6.53 22.19 9.04
C ALA A 77 5.07 21.80 8.83
N SER A 78 4.31 22.60 8.09
CA SER A 78 2.90 22.32 7.74
C SER A 78 2.79 21.79 6.32
N ILE A 79 2.09 20.67 6.14
CA ILE A 79 1.93 20.05 4.82
C ILE A 79 0.90 20.81 3.97
N VAL A 80 1.28 21.11 2.73
CA VAL A 80 0.40 21.76 1.73
C VAL A 80 -0.24 20.70 0.85
N SER A 81 0.55 19.75 0.34
CA SER A 81 0.08 18.65 -0.49
C SER A 81 0.97 17.42 -0.31
N CYS A 82 0.37 16.25 -0.51
CA CYS A 82 1.07 14.97 -0.46
C CYS A 82 0.46 14.01 -1.48
N SER A 83 1.31 13.30 -2.20
CA SER A 83 0.88 12.25 -3.12
C SER A 83 1.86 11.09 -3.14
N LEU A 84 1.35 9.88 -3.27
CA LEU A 84 2.15 8.70 -3.56
C LEU A 84 2.01 8.36 -5.03
N GLU A 85 3.14 8.26 -5.70
CA GLU A 85 3.26 7.77 -7.05
C GLU A 85 3.74 6.32 -7.03
N ILE A 86 3.03 5.42 -7.72
CA ILE A 86 3.41 4.01 -7.89
C ILE A 86 3.36 3.64 -9.36
N THR A 87 4.20 2.70 -9.78
CA THR A 87 4.00 2.03 -11.08
C THR A 87 3.22 0.75 -10.85
N CYS A 88 2.11 0.60 -11.56
CA CYS A 88 1.24 -0.55 -11.43
C CYS A 88 0.43 -0.84 -12.70
N ASN A 89 -0.25 -1.98 -12.68
CA ASN A 89 -1.35 -2.30 -13.59
C ASN A 89 -2.42 -3.06 -12.81
N SER A 90 -3.63 -3.18 -13.38
CA SER A 90 -4.74 -3.85 -12.70
C SER A 90 -5.53 -4.78 -13.63
N THR A 91 -6.23 -5.74 -13.03
CA THR A 91 -7.17 -6.62 -13.73
C THR A 91 -8.44 -6.81 -12.89
N GLY A 92 -9.60 -6.64 -13.52
CA GLY A 92 -10.91 -6.69 -12.85
C GLY A 92 -11.12 -5.57 -11.82
N ASP A 93 -12.01 -5.79 -10.84
CA ASP A 93 -12.34 -4.86 -9.75
C ASP A 93 -11.19 -4.74 -8.73
N SER A 94 -10.11 -4.11 -9.17
CA SER A 94 -8.85 -3.98 -8.45
C SER A 94 -8.60 -2.53 -8.03
N ASP A 95 -9.64 -1.80 -7.61
CA ASP A 95 -9.42 -0.46 -7.08
C ASP A 95 -8.57 -0.59 -5.83
N LEU A 96 -7.61 0.32 -5.73
CA LEU A 96 -6.62 0.33 -4.69
C LEU A 96 -7.00 1.42 -3.70
N CYS A 97 -6.79 1.15 -2.41
CA CYS A 97 -6.85 2.16 -1.38
C CYS A 97 -5.60 2.15 -0.54
N ILE A 98 -5.21 3.34 -0.09
CA ILE A 98 -4.05 3.54 0.77
C ILE A 98 -4.49 3.95 2.18
N GLN A 99 -3.85 3.37 3.19
CA GLN A 99 -4.06 3.66 4.61
C GLN A 99 -2.73 3.82 5.35
N GLN A 100 -2.81 4.31 6.58
CA GLN A 100 -1.69 4.29 7.51
C GLN A 100 -1.24 2.84 7.73
N GLY A 101 0.04 2.59 7.49
CA GLY A 101 0.70 1.35 7.89
C GLY A 101 1.14 1.40 9.34
N THR A 102 1.06 0.26 10.03
CA THR A 102 1.58 0.07 11.40
C THR A 102 2.57 -1.10 11.47
N GLN A 103 3.05 -1.55 10.30
CA GLN A 103 3.97 -2.68 10.19
C GLN A 103 5.30 -2.44 10.90
N SER A 104 6.04 -3.51 11.16
CA SER A 104 7.38 -3.46 11.74
C SER A 104 8.39 -2.76 10.81
N ASN A 105 9.55 -2.36 11.31
CA ASN A 105 10.58 -1.69 10.48
C ASN A 105 11.18 -2.61 9.40
N THR A 106 11.10 -3.92 9.63
CA THR A 106 11.33 -4.96 8.64
C THR A 106 10.04 -5.74 8.58
N LEU A 107 9.50 -5.93 7.39
CA LEU A 107 8.23 -6.60 7.20
C LEU A 107 8.30 -8.03 7.77
N VAL A 108 7.37 -8.39 8.64
CA VAL A 108 7.22 -9.74 9.20
C VAL A 108 5.83 -10.28 8.94
N LEU A 109 5.61 -11.60 9.03
CA LEU A 109 4.30 -12.19 8.76
C LEU A 109 3.18 -11.62 9.64
N GLY A 110 3.49 -11.26 10.88
CA GLY A 110 2.53 -10.62 11.81
C GLY A 110 2.09 -9.23 11.39
N ASP A 111 2.71 -8.63 10.37
CA ASP A 111 2.32 -7.32 9.84
C ASP A 111 1.16 -7.40 8.83
N TYR A 112 0.62 -8.59 8.56
CA TYR A 112 -0.46 -8.76 7.58
C TYR A 112 -1.67 -7.86 7.83
N ASP A 113 -2.02 -7.63 9.11
CA ASP A 113 -3.11 -6.74 9.53
C ASP A 113 -2.59 -5.42 10.15
N ALA A 114 -1.35 -5.03 9.82
CA ALA A 114 -0.70 -3.86 10.39
C ALA A 114 -1.03 -2.59 9.59
N PHE A 115 -2.28 -2.15 9.68
CA PHE A 115 -2.75 -0.88 9.17
C PHE A 115 -3.89 -0.33 10.03
N THR A 116 -4.17 0.96 9.90
CA THR A 116 -5.20 1.61 10.71
C THR A 116 -5.78 2.86 10.05
N GLY A 117 -6.79 3.42 10.68
CA GLY A 117 -7.35 4.72 10.32
C GLY A 117 -8.17 4.71 9.02
N PRO A 118 -8.59 5.90 8.56
CA PRO A 118 -9.36 6.06 7.34
C PRO A 118 -8.47 5.89 6.09
N VAL A 119 -9.11 5.71 4.93
CA VAL A 119 -8.46 5.73 3.62
C VAL A 119 -7.94 7.13 3.31
N PHE A 120 -6.70 7.23 2.84
CA PHE A 120 -6.08 8.50 2.43
C PHE A 120 -6.47 8.89 1.02
N ASP A 121 -6.64 7.91 0.14
CA ASP A 121 -7.16 8.06 -1.21
C ASP A 121 -7.53 6.68 -1.81
N THR A 122 -8.34 6.69 -2.85
CA THR A 122 -8.70 5.52 -3.67
C THR A 122 -8.32 5.75 -5.12
N LEU A 123 -7.77 4.74 -5.78
CA LEU A 123 -7.31 4.80 -7.16
C LEU A 123 -7.90 3.63 -7.94
N ILE A 124 -8.48 3.92 -9.10
CA ILE A 124 -8.82 2.90 -10.10
C ILE A 124 -7.58 2.75 -10.99
N ALA A 125 -6.73 1.77 -10.69
CA ALA A 125 -5.51 1.54 -11.47
C ALA A 125 -5.86 1.06 -12.89
N THR A 126 -5.15 1.56 -13.90
CA THR A 126 -5.42 1.19 -15.30
C THR A 126 -4.95 -0.24 -15.61
N THR A 127 -5.46 -0.82 -16.71
CA THR A 127 -5.03 -2.14 -17.18
C THR A 127 -3.64 -2.11 -17.81
N ASP A 128 -3.24 -0.95 -18.32
CA ASP A 128 -1.92 -0.74 -18.89
C ASP A 128 -0.93 -0.50 -17.76
N PHE A 129 0.27 -1.04 -17.92
CA PHE A 129 1.32 -0.83 -16.94
C PHE A 129 1.87 0.59 -17.03
N GLY A 130 1.74 1.34 -15.94
CA GLY A 130 2.02 2.76 -15.93
C GLY A 130 2.10 3.37 -14.55
N ARG A 131 2.49 4.65 -14.53
CA ARG A 131 2.59 5.46 -13.32
C ARG A 131 1.19 5.96 -12.93
N GLU A 132 0.78 5.63 -11.72
CA GLU A 132 -0.48 6.08 -11.13
C GLU A 132 -0.20 6.92 -9.88
N THR A 133 -1.17 7.76 -9.47
CA THR A 133 -0.98 8.72 -8.38
C THR A 133 -2.14 8.71 -7.40
N PHE A 134 -1.84 8.47 -6.12
CA PHE A 134 -2.74 8.75 -5.00
C PHE A 134 -2.53 10.18 -4.51
N THR A 135 -3.60 10.96 -4.41
CA THR A 135 -3.58 12.32 -3.84
C THR A 135 -4.16 12.30 -2.44
N PHE A 136 -3.32 12.49 -1.42
CA PHE A 136 -3.74 12.27 -0.04
C PHE A 136 -4.73 13.33 0.42
N ASN A 137 -5.85 12.87 0.98
CA ASN A 137 -6.83 13.72 1.66
C ASN A 137 -6.27 14.28 2.99
N SER A 138 -7.12 14.98 3.75
CA SER A 138 -6.70 15.59 5.03
C SER A 138 -6.20 14.57 6.06
N PHE A 139 -6.73 13.35 6.08
CA PHE A 139 -6.25 12.31 7.01
C PHE A 139 -4.85 11.82 6.65
N GLY A 140 -4.62 11.54 5.36
CA GLY A 140 -3.29 11.17 4.88
C GLY A 140 -2.28 12.27 5.12
N ARG A 141 -2.63 13.52 4.80
CA ARG A 141 -1.78 14.68 5.06
C ARG A 141 -1.43 14.86 6.53
N ASN A 142 -2.43 14.79 7.42
CA ASN A 142 -2.19 14.90 8.87
C ASN A 142 -1.28 13.77 9.39
N TYR A 143 -1.45 12.54 8.88
CA TYR A 143 -0.56 11.43 9.23
C TYR A 143 0.88 11.70 8.78
N ILE A 144 1.09 12.07 7.51
CA ILE A 144 2.42 12.36 6.96
C ILE A 144 3.10 13.51 7.72
N GLU A 145 2.37 14.59 8.00
CA GLU A 145 2.90 15.73 8.78
C GLU A 145 3.32 15.30 10.19
N SER A 146 2.57 14.41 10.84
CA SER A 146 2.84 13.95 12.21
C SER A 146 4.17 13.20 12.36
N VAL A 147 4.80 12.78 11.26
CA VAL A 147 6.06 12.04 11.26
C VAL A 147 7.22 12.83 10.62
N PHE A 148 7.04 14.12 10.32
CA PHE A 148 8.14 14.98 9.87
C PHE A 148 9.27 15.06 10.91
N GLY A 149 10.52 15.02 10.43
CA GLY A 149 11.71 15.03 11.27
C GLY A 149 11.95 13.74 12.06
N SER A 150 11.07 12.73 11.94
CA SER A 150 11.25 11.45 12.60
C SER A 150 12.42 10.67 12.00
N SER A 151 13.17 9.97 12.84
CA SER A 151 14.17 8.98 12.42
C SER A 151 13.57 7.62 12.05
N THR A 152 12.25 7.45 12.18
CA THR A 152 11.53 6.26 11.72
C THR A 152 10.81 6.52 10.42
N ALA A 153 10.74 5.50 9.56
CA ALA A 153 10.02 5.59 8.31
C ALA A 153 8.52 5.84 8.54
N CYS A 154 7.93 6.70 7.71
CA CYS A 154 6.51 6.69 7.41
C CYS A 154 6.14 5.34 6.79
N LYS A 155 4.98 4.81 7.15
CA LYS A 155 4.51 3.49 6.78
C LYS A 155 3.15 3.57 6.14
N LEU A 156 3.02 2.96 4.98
CA LEU A 156 1.78 2.96 4.20
C LEU A 156 1.40 1.52 3.88
N CYS A 157 0.09 1.24 3.85
CA CYS A 157 -0.45 -0.04 3.42
C CYS A 157 -1.39 0.19 2.24
N LEU A 158 -1.24 -0.63 1.20
CA LEU A 158 -2.07 -0.62 0.02
C LEU A 158 -2.90 -1.91 -0.04
N ARG A 159 -4.19 -1.75 -0.27
CA ARG A 159 -5.20 -2.82 -0.20
C ARG A 159 -6.17 -2.72 -1.35
N ASN A 160 -6.89 -3.81 -1.61
CA ASN A 160 -8.04 -3.77 -2.50
C ASN A 160 -9.20 -3.04 -1.80
N TYR A 161 -9.74 -2.02 -2.45
CA TYR A 161 -10.78 -1.19 -1.86
C TYR A 161 -12.12 -1.93 -1.77
N GLN A 162 -12.60 -2.50 -2.88
CA GLN A 162 -13.96 -3.03 -2.97
C GLN A 162 -14.22 -4.21 -2.05
N TYR A 163 -13.25 -5.10 -1.89
CA TYR A 163 -13.44 -6.35 -1.17
C TYR A 163 -12.73 -6.33 0.18
N ASP A 164 -11.42 -6.05 0.22
CA ASP A 164 -10.64 -6.10 1.47
C ASP A 164 -11.01 -4.96 2.43
N PHE A 165 -10.95 -3.70 1.97
CA PHE A 165 -11.26 -2.54 2.79
C PHE A 165 -12.74 -2.46 3.19
N LEU A 166 -13.67 -2.47 2.21
CA LEU A 166 -15.11 -2.43 2.48
C LEU A 166 -15.65 -3.69 3.16
N ASN A 167 -14.83 -4.74 3.27
CA ASN A 167 -15.19 -6.03 3.84
C ASN A 167 -16.42 -6.65 3.16
N VAL A 168 -16.35 -6.75 1.83
CA VAL A 168 -17.38 -7.39 1.02
C VAL A 168 -16.73 -8.61 0.38
N ALA A 169 -17.28 -9.79 0.62
CA ALA A 169 -16.81 -10.99 -0.06
C ALA A 169 -17.18 -10.95 -1.55
N PRO A 170 -16.27 -11.30 -2.48
CA PRO A 170 -16.64 -11.52 -3.88
C PRO A 170 -17.69 -12.63 -4.03
N ILE A 171 -18.35 -12.69 -5.18
CA ILE A 171 -19.16 -13.86 -5.55
C ILE A 171 -18.22 -15.05 -5.78
N PRO A 172 -18.44 -16.21 -5.12
CA PRO A 172 -17.60 -17.38 -5.33
C PRO A 172 -17.68 -17.85 -6.79
N GLY A 173 -16.52 -18.11 -7.43
CA GLY A 173 -16.51 -18.88 -8.67
C GLY A 173 -15.49 -18.49 -9.73
N TYR A 174 -15.14 -17.21 -9.89
CA TYR A 174 -14.36 -16.80 -11.08
C TYR A 174 -13.39 -15.64 -10.93
N SER A 175 -13.27 -15.01 -9.76
CA SER A 175 -12.59 -13.71 -9.72
C SER A 175 -11.22 -13.76 -9.06
N THR A 176 -10.19 -13.48 -9.86
CA THR A 176 -8.95 -12.90 -9.37
C THR A 176 -8.99 -11.43 -9.69
N PHE A 177 -9.01 -10.60 -8.66
CA PHE A 177 -8.81 -9.17 -8.78
C PHE A 177 -7.41 -8.89 -8.29
N LYS A 178 -6.54 -8.41 -9.15
CA LYS A 178 -5.16 -8.11 -8.78
C LYS A 178 -4.65 -6.85 -9.42
N ALA A 179 -3.78 -6.18 -8.70
CA ALA A 179 -2.88 -5.17 -9.22
C ALA A 179 -1.42 -5.63 -9.07
N GLY A 180 -0.67 -5.54 -10.17
CA GLY A 180 0.78 -5.70 -10.14
C GLY A 180 1.42 -4.40 -9.66
N ILE A 181 2.40 -4.50 -8.77
CA ILE A 181 2.97 -3.35 -8.06
C ILE A 181 4.50 -3.43 -8.13
N ASP A 182 5.15 -2.33 -8.51
CA ASP A 182 6.59 -2.13 -8.34
C ASP A 182 6.93 -1.60 -6.94
N TYR A 183 8.08 -2.03 -6.43
CA TYR A 183 8.58 -1.66 -5.11
C TYR A 183 9.97 -1.02 -5.19
N VAL A 184 10.54 -0.63 -4.04
CA VAL A 184 11.84 0.05 -3.95
C VAL A 184 12.99 -0.72 -4.62
N ASP A 185 12.96 -2.06 -4.57
CA ASP A 185 14.01 -2.90 -5.14
C ASP A 185 13.90 -3.08 -6.66
N HIS A 186 12.92 -2.43 -7.31
CA HIS A 186 12.79 -2.50 -8.76
C HIS A 186 14.08 -2.01 -9.44
N VAL A 187 14.60 -2.78 -10.39
CA VAL A 187 15.88 -2.48 -11.07
C VAL A 187 15.83 -1.19 -11.88
N THR A 188 14.66 -0.88 -12.45
CA THR A 188 14.39 0.40 -13.12
C THR A 188 13.96 1.43 -12.08
N VAL A 189 14.83 2.38 -11.77
CA VAL A 189 14.58 3.46 -10.78
C VAL A 189 13.30 4.24 -11.07
N ALA A 190 13.00 4.50 -12.35
CA ALA A 190 11.80 5.22 -12.76
C ALA A 190 10.48 4.48 -12.46
N TRP A 191 10.53 3.22 -12.02
CA TRP A 191 9.36 2.44 -11.65
C TRP A 191 9.17 2.32 -10.14
N ARG A 192 10.15 2.75 -9.35
CA ARG A 192 10.07 2.73 -7.89
C ARG A 192 9.00 3.70 -7.39
N PRO A 193 8.39 3.39 -6.24
CA PRO A 193 7.40 4.26 -5.63
C PRO A 193 8.05 5.56 -5.12
N ILE A 194 7.35 6.69 -5.27
CA ILE A 194 7.83 8.02 -4.87
C ILE A 194 6.76 8.71 -4.03
N LEU A 195 7.14 9.17 -2.84
CA LEU A 195 6.30 10.04 -2.02
C LEU A 195 6.67 11.51 -2.27
N ASN A 196 5.75 12.25 -2.86
CA ASN A 196 5.91 13.69 -3.11
C ASN A 196 5.25 14.49 -2.00
N VAL A 197 5.99 15.38 -1.35
CA VAL A 197 5.51 16.22 -0.25
C VAL A 197 5.83 17.68 -0.55
N THR A 198 4.83 18.56 -0.41
CA THR A 198 5.03 20.01 -0.40
C THR A 198 4.64 20.56 0.96
N TYR A 199 5.49 21.38 1.57
CA TYR A 199 5.32 21.92 2.92
C TYR A 199 5.75 23.39 3.05
N GLU A 200 5.34 24.02 4.13
CA GLU A 200 5.70 25.38 4.55
C GLU A 200 6.35 25.35 5.95
N VAL A 201 7.27 26.28 6.21
CA VAL A 201 7.96 26.49 7.50
C VAL A 201 7.72 27.92 7.98
#